data_AF-D1Z2E3-F1
#
_entry.id   AF-D1Z2E3-F1
#
_cell.length_a   1.000
_cell.length_b   1.000
_cell.length_c   1.000
_cell.angle_alpha   90.00
_cell.angle_beta   90.00
_cell.angle_gamma   90.00
#
_symmetry.space_group_name_H-M   'P 1'
#
loop_
_entity.id
_entity.type
_entity.pdbx_description
1 polymer ?
#
loop_
_entity_poly.entity_id
_entity_poly.type
_entity_poly.pdbx_seq_one_letter_code
_entity_poly.pdbx_strand_id
1 'polypeptide(L)'
;MVGEPQQKHVSIEDLCTSCHPDRCCTRFLWVSTEDVERWKAEGRQDILAHIKARVVEGRQVHEVTSPGRSCYFLKDGWCSIHETKPIVCRNFLCLKALELKAINNW
;
A
#
# COMPACT_ATOMS: atom_id res chain seq x y z
N MET A 1 -11.70 39.60 -4.22
CA MET A 1 -12.57 38.67 -3.50
C MET A 1 -12.30 37.27 -4.04
N VAL A 2 -11.97 36.37 -3.12
CA VAL A 2 -12.13 34.90 -3.13
C VAL A 2 -11.70 34.15 -4.39
N GLY A 3 -10.67 33.31 -4.23
CA GLY A 3 -10.07 32.51 -5.30
C GLY A 3 -10.83 31.25 -5.66
N GLU A 4 -10.34 30.59 -6.72
CA GLU A 4 -10.72 29.24 -7.09
C GLU A 4 -9.47 28.43 -7.44
N PRO A 5 -9.01 27.52 -6.57
CA PRO A 5 -8.16 26.43 -7.01
C PRO A 5 -9.08 25.29 -7.43
N GLN A 6 -9.50 25.23 -8.70
CA GLN A 6 -10.39 24.14 -9.13
C GLN A 6 -9.99 23.59 -10.50
N GLN A 7 -9.06 22.63 -10.48
CA GLN A 7 -9.23 21.46 -11.32
C GLN A 7 -8.66 20.22 -10.63
N LYS A 8 -9.49 19.55 -9.83
CA LYS A 8 -9.16 18.27 -9.19
C LYS A 8 -9.58 17.14 -10.13
N HIS A 9 -8.78 16.86 -11.15
CA HIS A 9 -9.04 15.76 -12.08
C HIS A 9 -8.37 14.46 -11.57
N VAL A 10 -9.00 13.78 -10.60
CA VAL A 10 -8.59 12.42 -10.21
C VAL A 10 -9.10 11.48 -11.29
N SER A 11 -8.16 10.92 -12.06
CA SER A 11 -8.40 10.23 -13.33
C SER A 11 -7.76 8.84 -13.33
N ILE A 12 -8.58 7.86 -13.71
CA ILE A 12 -8.66 6.48 -13.20
C ILE A 12 -8.89 6.46 -11.69
N GLU A 13 -10.10 6.13 -11.28
CA GLU A 13 -10.40 5.82 -9.89
C GLU A 13 -9.43 4.74 -9.37
N ASP A 14 -8.82 4.99 -8.22
CA ASP A 14 -8.59 3.98 -7.19
C ASP A 14 -7.62 2.81 -7.50
N LEU A 15 -6.72 2.97 -8.47
CA LEU A 15 -5.81 1.93 -8.98
C LEU A 15 -4.74 1.41 -8.00
N CYS A 16 -5.19 0.70 -6.99
CA CYS A 16 -4.74 -0.66 -6.71
C CYS A 16 -5.98 -1.56 -6.77
N THR A 17 -6.49 -1.86 -7.98
CA THR A 17 -7.67 -2.75 -8.16
C THR A 17 -7.36 -4.21 -7.91
N SER A 18 -6.08 -4.58 -7.89
CA SER A 18 -5.60 -5.86 -7.40
C SER A 18 -4.11 -5.68 -7.27
N CYS A 19 -3.53 -6.19 -6.20
CA CYS A 19 -2.11 -6.44 -6.21
C CYS A 19 -1.85 -7.40 -7.38
N HIS A 20 -1.32 -6.89 -8.51
CA HIS A 20 -0.90 -7.80 -9.56
C HIS A 20 0.15 -8.72 -8.94
N PRO A 21 0.03 -10.05 -9.06
CA PRO A 21 0.89 -11.01 -8.36
C PRO A 21 2.39 -10.76 -8.60
N ASP A 22 2.73 -10.02 -9.65
CA ASP A 22 4.09 -9.83 -10.14
C ASP A 22 4.64 -8.39 -9.99
N ARG A 23 3.86 -7.39 -9.51
CA ARG A 23 4.30 -5.97 -9.52
C ARG A 23 4.10 -5.14 -8.25
N CYS A 24 3.21 -5.55 -7.35
CA CYS A 24 3.17 -5.00 -5.99
C CYS A 24 2.59 -6.06 -5.06
N CYS A 25 3.46 -6.93 -4.52
CA CYS A 25 3.17 -7.97 -3.54
C CYS A 25 4.40 -8.84 -3.27
N THR A 26 5.56 -8.24 -3.01
CA THR A 26 6.75 -9.04 -2.73
C THR A 26 6.58 -9.79 -1.39
N ARG A 27 7.45 -10.78 -1.15
CA ARG A 27 7.50 -11.54 0.10
C ARG A 27 7.61 -10.67 1.36
N PHE A 28 8.08 -9.42 1.24
CA PHE A 28 8.36 -8.51 2.34
C PHE A 28 7.58 -7.20 2.16
N LEU A 29 6.89 -6.77 3.21
CA LEU A 29 6.19 -5.50 3.27
C LEU A 29 6.75 -4.67 4.42
N TRP A 30 7.37 -3.54 4.08
CA TRP A 30 7.77 -2.54 5.07
C TRP A 30 6.55 -1.82 5.61
N VAL A 31 6.56 -1.57 6.91
CA VAL A 31 5.51 -0.84 7.61
C VAL A 31 6.16 0.33 8.34
N SER A 32 5.57 1.52 8.22
CA SER A 32 6.08 2.68 8.98
C SER A 32 5.63 2.59 10.44
N THR A 33 6.34 3.28 11.33
CA THR A 33 5.91 3.41 12.73
C THR A 33 4.51 4.04 12.82
N GLU A 34 4.20 5.02 11.95
CA GLU A 34 2.89 5.68 11.87
C GLU A 34 1.76 4.68 11.56
N ASP A 35 1.99 3.73 10.65
CA ASP A 35 0.99 2.69 10.36
C ASP A 35 0.81 1.74 11.55
N VAL A 36 1.89 1.37 12.24
CA VAL A 36 1.82 0.54 13.44
C VAL A 36 1.03 1.24 14.55
N GLU A 37 1.30 2.52 14.79
CA GLU A 37 0.61 3.33 15.80
C GLU A 37 -0.87 3.50 15.47
N ARG A 38 -1.17 3.80 14.21
CA ARG A 38 -2.55 3.88 13.71
C ARG A 38 -3.30 2.56 13.90
N TRP A 39 -2.72 1.43 13.51
CA TRP A 39 -3.35 0.11 13.70
C TRP A 39 -3.53 -0.29 15.16
N LYS A 40 -2.65 0.17 16.07
CA LYS A 40 -2.87 0.03 17.52
C LYS A 40 -4.08 0.83 17.98
N ALA A 41 -4.20 2.09 17.55
CA ALA A 41 -5.34 2.95 17.89
C ALA A 41 -6.67 2.42 17.31
N GLU A 42 -6.63 1.85 16.10
CA GLU A 42 -7.78 1.21 15.44
C GLU A 42 -8.12 -0.19 16.00
N GLY A 43 -7.32 -0.74 16.93
CA GLY A 43 -7.54 -2.07 17.50
C GLY A 43 -7.30 -3.23 16.53
N ARG A 44 -6.52 -3.03 15.47
CA ARG A 44 -6.26 -3.99 14.38
C ARG A 44 -5.25 -5.07 14.74
N GLN A 45 -5.56 -5.84 15.79
CA GLN A 45 -4.71 -6.95 16.24
C GLN A 45 -4.52 -8.02 15.16
N ASP A 46 -5.50 -8.17 14.26
CA ASP A 46 -5.43 -9.03 13.08
C ASP A 46 -4.27 -8.66 12.14
N ILE A 47 -3.91 -7.38 12.05
CA ILE A 47 -2.76 -6.92 11.27
C ILE A 47 -1.49 -6.98 12.12
N LEU A 48 -1.56 -6.46 13.35
CA LEU A 48 -0.40 -6.32 14.24
C LEU A 48 0.26 -7.66 14.59
N ALA A 49 -0.52 -8.75 14.70
CA ALA A 49 -0.02 -10.10 14.97
C ALA A 49 0.98 -10.61 13.92
N HIS A 50 1.02 -9.99 12.74
CA HIS A 50 1.90 -10.38 11.64
C HIS A 50 3.08 -9.42 11.42
N ILE A 51 3.18 -8.35 12.20
CA ILE A 51 4.26 -7.38 12.13
C ILE A 51 5.41 -7.80 13.04
N LYS A 52 6.61 -7.87 12.46
CA LYS A 52 7.84 -8.09 13.21
C LYS A 52 8.63 -6.80 13.29
N ALA A 53 8.96 -6.37 14.50
CA ALA A 53 9.92 -5.30 14.73
C ALA A 53 11.34 -5.89 14.70
N ARG A 54 12.27 -5.20 14.02
CA ARG A 54 13.70 -5.52 14.01
C ARG A 54 14.51 -4.25 14.15
N VAL A 55 15.77 -4.38 14.53
CA VAL A 55 16.74 -3.29 14.49
C VAL A 55 17.72 -3.57 13.36
N VAL A 56 17.78 -2.66 12.38
CA VAL A 56 18.72 -2.69 11.26
C VAL A 56 19.52 -1.41 11.29
N GLU A 57 20.85 -1.52 11.40
CA GLU A 57 21.76 -0.37 11.47
C GLU A 57 21.37 0.66 12.56
N GLY A 58 20.92 0.17 13.72
CA GLY A 58 20.48 1.01 14.84
C GLY A 58 19.09 1.65 14.65
N ARG A 59 18.38 1.37 13.55
CA ARG A 59 17.03 1.86 13.28
C ARG A 59 16.00 0.76 13.48
N GLN A 60 14.91 1.09 14.18
CA GLN A 60 13.78 0.17 14.29
C GLN A 60 13.03 0.14 12.97
N VAL A 61 12.80 -1.06 12.46
CA VAL A 61 12.06 -1.31 11.23
C VAL A 61 10.95 -2.31 11.52
N HIS A 62 9.81 -2.11 10.86
CA HIS A 62 8.66 -3.01 10.96
C HIS A 62 8.42 -3.68 9.62
N GLU A 63 8.30 -4.99 9.63
CA GLU A 63 8.07 -5.77 8.41
C GLU A 63 6.98 -6.82 8.60
N VAL A 64 6.27 -7.11 7.53
CA VAL A 64 5.47 -8.32 7.38
C VAL A 64 6.15 -9.21 6.37
N THR A 65 6.42 -10.46 6.78
CA THR A 65 7.10 -11.45 5.96
C THR A 65 6.17 -12.61 5.65
N SER A 66 5.95 -12.87 4.38
CA SER A 66 5.14 -13.99 3.90
C SER A 66 5.98 -15.27 3.77
N PRO A 67 5.44 -16.45 4.11
CA PRO A 67 6.11 -17.71 3.81
C PRO A 67 6.20 -17.99 2.30
N GLY A 68 5.31 -17.40 1.49
CA GLY A 68 5.23 -17.58 0.05
C GLY A 68 6.05 -16.57 -0.76
N ARG A 69 5.71 -16.46 -2.06
CA ARG A 69 6.28 -15.46 -2.98
C ARG A 69 5.49 -14.15 -3.00
N SER A 70 4.23 -14.17 -2.55
CA SER A 70 3.33 -13.02 -2.51
C SER A 70 3.27 -12.37 -1.13
N CYS A 71 2.79 -11.12 -1.07
CA CYS A 71 2.45 -10.43 0.18
C CYS A 71 1.52 -11.28 1.05
N TYR A 72 1.71 -11.21 2.36
CA TYR A 72 0.91 -11.93 3.35
C TYR A 72 -0.59 -11.59 3.26
N PHE A 73 -0.90 -10.31 3.04
CA PHE A 73 -2.27 -9.79 2.95
C PHE A 73 -2.92 -9.98 1.57
N LEU A 74 -2.26 -10.65 0.62
CA LEU A 74 -2.88 -11.02 -0.64
C LEU A 74 -3.67 -12.32 -0.48
N LYS A 75 -4.98 -12.26 -0.66
CA LYS A 75 -5.92 -13.38 -0.58
C LYS A 75 -6.79 -13.39 -1.83
N ASP A 76 -6.79 -14.48 -2.58
CA ASP A 76 -7.62 -14.66 -3.78
C ASP A 76 -7.53 -13.51 -4.81
N GLY A 77 -6.34 -12.91 -4.95
CA GLY A 77 -6.10 -11.77 -5.84
C GLY A 77 -6.40 -10.39 -5.23
N TRP A 78 -6.93 -10.34 -4.01
CA TRP A 78 -7.33 -9.11 -3.32
C TRP A 78 -6.50 -8.82 -2.07
N CYS A 79 -6.26 -7.54 -1.79
CA CYS A 79 -5.60 -7.10 -0.56
C CYS A 79 -6.62 -7.12 0.59
N SER A 80 -6.44 -8.02 1.56
CA SER A 80 -7.38 -8.18 2.69
C SER A 80 -7.41 -6.99 3.65
N ILE A 81 -6.42 -6.10 3.59
CA ILE A 81 -6.35 -4.86 4.39
C ILE A 81 -6.57 -3.60 3.54
N HIS A 82 -7.28 -3.72 2.41
CA HIS A 82 -7.37 -2.65 1.41
C HIS A 82 -7.67 -1.27 1.99
N GLU A 83 -8.66 -1.18 2.87
CA GLU A 83 -9.14 0.06 3.49
C GLU A 83 -8.12 0.70 4.44
N THR A 84 -7.21 -0.08 5.01
CA THR A 84 -6.24 0.38 6.02
C THR A 84 -4.78 0.10 5.61
N LYS A 85 -4.52 -0.10 4.31
CA LYS A 85 -3.19 -0.38 3.74
C LYS A 85 -2.10 0.54 4.32
N PRO A 86 -0.87 0.06 4.51
CA PRO A 86 0.21 0.91 4.98
C PRO A 86 0.58 2.00 3.95
N ILE A 87 1.26 3.04 4.41
CA ILE A 87 1.67 4.20 3.61
C ILE A 87 2.50 3.81 2.40
N VAL A 88 3.39 2.82 2.52
CA VAL A 88 4.18 2.33 1.38
C VAL A 88 3.29 1.79 0.26
N CYS A 89 2.17 1.15 0.61
CA CYS A 89 1.21 0.64 -0.36
C CYS A 89 0.33 1.76 -0.92
N ARG A 90 -0.07 2.74 -0.10
CA ARG A 90 -0.83 3.92 -0.56
C ARG A 90 -0.02 4.77 -1.54
N ASN A 91 1.29 4.86 -1.32
CA ASN A 91 2.21 5.65 -2.15
C ASN A 91 2.74 4.90 -3.37
N PHE A 92 2.49 3.59 -3.48
CA PHE A 92 2.95 2.81 -4.62
C PHE A 92 2.05 3.06 -5.83
N LEU A 93 2.43 4.04 -6.66
CA LEU A 93 1.79 4.28 -7.95
C LEU A 93 2.15 3.14 -8.91
N CYS A 94 1.17 2.32 -9.27
CA CYS A 94 1.38 1.23 -10.23
C CYS A 94 1.58 1.86 -11.64
N LEU A 95 2.82 1.88 -12.13
CA LEU A 95 3.24 2.55 -13.38
C LEU A 95 2.44 2.15 -14.66
N LYS A 96 1.73 1.01 -14.65
CA LYS A 96 0.82 0.63 -15.75
C LYS A 96 -0.37 1.59 -15.92
N ALA A 97 -0.75 2.30 -14.86
CA ALA A 97 -1.78 3.34 -14.91
C ALA A 97 -1.37 4.56 -15.75
N LEU A 98 -0.07 4.81 -15.87
CA LEU A 98 0.48 5.98 -16.57
C LEU A 98 0.70 5.72 -18.07
N GLU A 99 1.04 4.49 -18.47
CA GLU A 99 1.20 4.12 -19.89
C GLU A 99 -0.13 4.18 -20.67
N LEU A 100 -1.28 3.88 -20.03
CA LEU A 100 -2.60 3.95 -20.67
C LEU A 100 -3.07 5.39 -20.97
N LYS A 101 -2.49 6.41 -20.32
CA LYS A 101 -2.76 7.82 -20.65
C LYS A 101 -1.94 8.32 -21.84
N ALA A 102 -0.79 7.70 -22.13
CA ALA A 102 0.06 8.09 -23.25
C ALA A 102 -0.46 7.58 -24.61
N ILE A 103 -1.29 6.54 -24.61
CA ILE A 103 -1.83 5.91 -25.83
C ILE A 103 -3.17 6.53 -26.27
N ASN A 104 -3.93 7.13 -25.35
CA ASN A 104 -5.31 7.60 -25.62
C ASN A 104 -5.48 9.13 -25.60
N ASN A 105 -4.39 9.89 -25.71
CA ASN A 105 -4.47 11.32 -25.99
C ASN A 105 -4.45 11.56 -27.51
N TRP A 106 -5.38 12.41 -27.94
CA TRP A 106 -5.46 13.04 -29.25
C TRP A 106 -4.13 13.65 -29.68
#